data_AF-A0A182PLC6-F1
#
_entry.id   AF-A0A182PLC6-F1
#
_cell.length_a   1.000
_cell.length_b   1.000
_cell.length_c   1.000
_cell.angle_alpha   90.00
_cell.angle_beta   90.00
_cell.angle_gamma   90.00
#
_symmetry.space_group_name_H-M   'P 1'
#
loop_
_entity.id
_entity.type
_entity.pdbx_description
1 polymer ?
#
loop_
_entity_poly.entity_id
_entity_poly.type
_entity_poly.pdbx_seq_one_letter_code
_entity_poly.pdbx_strand_id
1 'polypeptide(L)'
;MVTLNGSISLLVTLNKSHEISTDFFHSNLGNQQFNHYPVKLQTRDVCDFVDNFHDDYSQFVNDIINFPKKGKCPIEPRTVYVIDKPFPNKAIPTFFPSGLWKVYVMQKMDDVEVARFEIITKFKNNY
;
A
#
# COMPACT_ATOMS: atom_id res chain seq x y z
N MET A 1 -15.04 11.71 -4.76
CA MET A 1 -14.91 10.72 -3.67
C MET A 1 -14.72 9.37 -4.31
N VAL A 2 -13.74 8.58 -3.87
CA VAL A 2 -13.45 7.25 -4.41
C VAL A 2 -13.76 6.23 -3.32
N THR A 3 -14.40 5.13 -3.72
CA THR A 3 -14.71 3.99 -2.85
C THR A 3 -13.92 2.79 -3.32
N LEU A 4 -13.24 2.12 -2.39
CA LEU A 4 -12.50 0.89 -2.61
C LEU A 4 -13.41 -0.31 -2.34
N ASN A 5 -13.46 -1.23 -3.30
CA ASN A 5 -14.11 -2.51 -3.16
C ASN A 5 -13.24 -3.58 -3.84
N GLY A 6 -12.93 -4.67 -3.14
CA GLY A 6 -12.13 -5.75 -3.66
C GLY A 6 -11.69 -6.75 -2.59
N SER A 7 -10.97 -7.77 -3.02
CA SER A 7 -10.39 -8.79 -2.15
C SER A 7 -8.96 -9.11 -2.54
N ILE A 8 -8.19 -9.56 -1.56
CA ILE A 8 -6.81 -10.02 -1.74
C ILE A 8 -6.73 -11.43 -1.14
N SER A 9 -6.40 -12.41 -1.98
CA SER A 9 -6.21 -13.79 -1.54
C SER A 9 -4.73 -14.07 -1.35
N LEU A 10 -4.33 -14.25 -0.09
CA LEU A 10 -2.99 -14.70 0.27
C LEU A 10 -2.96 -16.22 0.29
N LEU A 11 -2.22 -16.82 -0.63
CA LEU A 11 -2.14 -18.29 -0.81
C LEU A 11 -0.96 -18.93 -0.08
N VAL A 12 0.04 -18.13 0.30
CA VAL A 12 1.29 -18.59 0.92
C VAL A 12 1.50 -17.87 2.25
N THR A 13 2.19 -18.53 3.18
CA THR A 13 2.53 -17.92 4.47
C THR A 13 3.59 -16.83 4.26
N LEU A 14 3.30 -15.61 4.72
CA LEU A 14 4.27 -14.50 4.69
C LEU A 14 4.96 -14.38 6.05
N ASN A 15 6.28 -14.28 6.04
CA ASN A 15 7.12 -14.21 7.24
C ASN A 15 8.20 -13.13 7.05
N LYS A 16 9.10 -13.00 8.01
CA LYS A 16 10.18 -12.00 7.97
C LYS A 16 11.19 -12.13 6.81
N SER A 17 11.19 -13.23 6.05
CA SER A 17 12.04 -13.35 4.84
C SER A 17 11.46 -12.61 3.64
N HIS A 18 10.23 -12.09 3.75
CA HIS A 18 9.59 -11.32 2.69
C HIS A 18 9.75 -9.82 2.99
N GLU A 19 10.40 -9.10 2.10
CA GLU A 19 10.59 -7.66 2.19
C GLU A 19 9.60 -6.92 1.30
N ILE A 20 9.05 -5.81 1.80
CA ILE A 20 8.20 -4.89 1.06
C ILE A 20 8.97 -3.62 0.80
N SER A 21 8.95 -3.17 -0.46
CA SER A 21 9.51 -1.89 -0.91
C SER A 21 8.51 -1.14 -1.77
N THR A 22 8.65 0.18 -1.86
CA THR A 22 7.75 1.03 -2.63
C THR A 22 8.48 2.07 -3.46
N ASP A 23 8.07 2.22 -4.71
CA ASP A 23 8.52 3.29 -5.59
C ASP A 23 7.34 4.18 -5.99
N PHE A 24 7.55 5.49 -5.89
CA PHE A 24 6.55 6.49 -6.21
C PHE A 24 6.93 7.22 -7.49
N PHE A 25 5.94 7.43 -8.35
CA PHE A 25 6.10 8.22 -9.56
C PHE A 25 4.95 9.20 -9.70
N HIS A 26 5.26 10.39 -10.21
CA HIS A 26 4.32 11.48 -10.33
C HIS A 26 4.32 12.06 -11.75
N SER A 27 3.12 12.35 -12.24
CA SER A 27 2.88 13.08 -13.48
C SER A 27 2.04 14.33 -13.17
N ASN A 28 2.70 15.50 -13.28
CA ASN A 28 2.08 16.82 -13.09
C ASN A 28 0.89 17.04 -14.04
N LEU A 29 1.08 16.71 -15.32
CA LEU A 29 0.09 16.97 -16.38
C LEU A 29 -0.98 15.86 -16.46
N GLY A 30 -0.84 14.80 -15.67
CA GLY A 30 -1.75 13.65 -15.69
C GLY A 30 -1.73 12.87 -17.01
N ASN A 31 -0.61 12.93 -17.73
CA ASN A 31 -0.34 12.13 -18.92
C ASN A 31 0.45 10.86 -18.53
N GLN A 32 0.75 9.99 -19.50
CA GLN A 32 1.49 8.75 -19.23
C GLN A 32 3.01 8.96 -19.00
N GLN A 33 3.48 10.20 -18.83
CA GLN A 33 4.87 10.51 -18.51
C GLN A 33 5.03 10.68 -17.01
N PHE A 34 5.72 9.73 -16.39
CA PHE A 34 5.90 9.65 -14.94
C PHE A 34 7.36 9.92 -14.59
N ASN A 35 7.58 10.81 -13.63
CA ASN A 35 8.90 11.05 -13.05
C ASN A 35 9.00 10.34 -11.70
N HIS A 36 10.15 9.73 -11.41
CA HIS A 36 10.41 9.14 -10.10
C HIS A 36 10.34 10.23 -9.03
N TYR A 37 9.48 10.02 -8.04
CA TYR A 37 9.23 10.95 -6.95
C TYR A 37 9.97 10.45 -5.71
N PRO A 38 10.81 11.27 -5.04
CA PRO A 38 11.72 10.82 -3.99
C PRO A 38 11.00 10.63 -2.64
N VAL A 39 9.90 9.88 -2.61
CA VAL A 39 9.27 9.38 -1.39
C VAL A 39 9.74 7.96 -1.17
N LYS A 40 10.37 7.73 -0.03
CA LYS A 40 10.73 6.38 0.42
C LYS A 40 9.91 6.06 1.65
N LEU A 41 8.90 5.20 1.48
CA LEU A 41 8.45 4.41 2.62
C LEU A 41 9.59 3.44 2.95
N GLN A 42 9.82 3.20 4.23
CA GLN A 42 10.95 2.38 4.65
C GLN A 42 10.75 0.96 4.14
N THR A 43 11.72 0.45 3.36
CA THR A 43 11.78 -0.97 3.02
C THR A 43 11.91 -1.77 4.30
N ARG A 44 11.00 -2.72 4.52
CA ARG A 44 10.96 -3.55 5.74
C ARG A 44 10.41 -4.92 5.43
N ASP A 45 10.64 -5.86 6.35
CA ASP A 45 9.96 -7.15 6.30
C ASP A 45 8.43 -6.99 6.41
N VAL A 46 7.67 -7.91 5.82
CA VAL A 46 6.21 -7.86 5.73
C VAL A 46 5.54 -7.76 7.10
N CYS A 47 6.13 -8.35 8.14
CA CYS A 47 5.55 -8.34 9.48
C CYS A 47 5.69 -6.95 10.10
N ASP A 48 6.89 -6.36 10.01
CA ASP A 48 7.13 -5.00 10.45
C ASP A 48 6.37 -3.97 9.60
N PHE A 49 6.18 -4.24 8.29
CA PHE A 49 5.35 -3.41 7.41
C PHE A 49 3.90 -3.37 7.86
N VAL A 50 3.30 -4.53 8.17
CA VAL A 50 1.92 -4.61 8.69
C VAL A 50 1.81 -3.90 10.03
N ASP A 51 2.78 -4.07 10.93
CA ASP A 51 2.75 -3.42 12.24
C ASP A 51 2.82 -1.90 12.13
N ASN A 52 3.68 -1.36 11.27
CA ASN A 52 3.69 0.08 10.98
C ASN A 52 2.37 0.54 10.35
N PHE A 53 1.77 -0.26 9.48
CA PHE A 53 0.51 0.09 8.85
C PHE A 53 -0.61 0.21 9.87
N HIS A 54 -0.61 -0.64 10.91
CA HIS A 54 -1.50 -0.47 12.07
C HIS A 54 -1.17 0.80 12.86
N ASP A 55 0.09 1.11 13.10
CA ASP A 55 0.48 2.28 13.89
C ASP A 55 0.14 3.60 13.21
N ASP A 56 0.44 3.73 11.93
CA ASP A 56 0.24 4.96 11.17
C ASP A 56 -1.21 5.11 10.67
N TYR A 57 -1.89 3.98 10.42
CA TYR A 57 -3.18 3.96 9.73
C TYR A 57 -4.27 3.12 10.42
N SER A 58 -4.16 2.84 11.73
CA SER A 58 -5.13 2.04 12.52
C SER A 58 -6.60 2.32 12.19
N GLN A 59 -6.99 3.60 12.17
CA GLN A 59 -8.35 4.06 11.86
C GLN A 59 -8.85 3.62 10.47
N PHE A 60 -7.94 3.34 9.52
CA PHE A 60 -8.26 2.90 8.17
C PHE A 60 -8.09 1.39 7.97
N VAL A 61 -7.47 0.68 8.91
CA VAL A 61 -7.23 -0.76 8.81
C VAL A 61 -8.31 -1.56 9.54
N ASN A 62 -8.89 -1.02 10.61
CA ASN A 62 -9.84 -1.74 11.47
C ASN A 62 -11.07 -2.30 10.74
N ASP A 63 -11.58 -1.62 9.70
CA ASP A 63 -12.75 -2.09 8.96
C ASP A 63 -12.40 -2.97 7.75
N ILE A 64 -11.13 -3.38 7.61
CA ILE A 64 -10.72 -4.34 6.58
C ILE A 64 -10.90 -5.76 7.16
N ILE A 65 -11.76 -6.54 6.51
CA ILE A 65 -12.13 -7.87 7.00
C ILE A 65 -10.95 -8.83 6.79
N ASN A 66 -10.61 -9.59 7.83
CA ASN A 66 -9.50 -10.56 7.87
C ASN A 66 -8.10 -9.97 7.63
N PHE A 67 -7.93 -8.65 7.74
CA PHE A 67 -6.59 -8.06 7.67
C PHE A 67 -5.70 -8.61 8.80
N PRO A 68 -4.39 -8.86 8.54
CA PRO A 68 -3.47 -9.35 9.57
C PRO A 68 -3.46 -8.44 10.79
N LYS A 69 -3.60 -9.00 12.00
CA LYS A 69 -3.55 -8.22 13.24
C LYS A 69 -2.12 -7.82 13.55
N LYS A 70 -1.95 -6.66 14.21
CA LYS A 70 -0.65 -6.22 14.74
C LYS A 70 0.01 -7.32 15.59
N GLY A 71 1.31 -7.54 15.39
CA GLY A 71 2.12 -8.52 16.10
C GLY A 71 1.83 -9.98 15.74
N LYS A 72 1.00 -10.25 14.72
CA LYS A 72 0.73 -11.62 14.24
C LYS A 72 1.56 -11.93 13.00
N CYS A 73 2.73 -12.51 13.25
CA CYS A 73 3.66 -13.03 12.27
C CYS A 73 4.03 -14.49 12.68
N PRO A 74 4.11 -15.45 11.75
CA PRO A 74 3.87 -15.30 10.31
C PRO A 74 2.38 -15.07 9.96
N ILE A 75 2.15 -14.47 8.80
CA ILE A 75 0.82 -14.21 8.25
C ILE A 75 0.38 -15.45 7.48
N GLU A 76 -0.51 -16.22 8.08
CA GLU A 76 -1.07 -17.41 7.44
C GLU A 76 -1.97 -17.10 6.23
N PRO A 77 -2.09 -18.04 5.26
CA PRO A 77 -2.98 -17.93 4.11
C PRO A 77 -4.40 -17.52 4.52
N ARG A 78 -4.94 -16.53 3.83
CA ARG A 78 -6.25 -15.93 4.12
C ARG A 78 -6.75 -15.08 2.96
N THR A 79 -8.04 -14.81 2.93
CA THR A 79 -8.61 -13.79 2.06
C THR A 79 -8.98 -12.56 2.86
N VAL A 80 -8.41 -11.42 2.47
CA VAL A 80 -8.70 -10.09 3.00
C VAL A 80 -9.75 -9.44 2.12
N TYR A 81 -10.74 -8.77 2.72
CA TYR A 81 -11.80 -8.08 1.98
C TYR A 81 -11.88 -6.60 2.36
N VAL A 82 -11.99 -5.77 1.33
CA VAL A 82 -12.28 -4.34 1.43
C VAL A 82 -13.64 -4.14 0.77
N ILE A 83 -14.66 -3.77 1.53
CA ILE A 83 -16.04 -3.65 1.03
C ILE A 83 -16.49 -2.21 1.19
N ASP A 84 -16.82 -1.57 0.06
CA ASP A 84 -17.39 -0.23 -0.03
C ASP A 84 -16.73 0.83 0.87
N LYS A 85 -15.40 0.76 0.98
CA LYS A 85 -14.63 1.61 1.90
C LYS A 85 -14.24 2.93 1.24
N PRO A 86 -14.65 4.10 1.77
CA PRO A 86 -14.18 5.38 1.25
C PRO A 86 -12.66 5.48 1.37
N PHE A 87 -11.98 5.91 0.30
CA PHE A 87 -10.54 6.11 0.37
C PHE A 87 -10.22 7.20 1.41
N PRO A 88 -9.32 6.93 2.38
CA PRO A 88 -9.04 7.87 3.46
C PRO A 88 -8.20 9.05 2.97
N ASN A 89 -8.87 10.15 2.60
CA ASN A 89 -8.19 11.37 2.12
C ASN A 89 -7.15 11.92 3.11
N LYS A 90 -7.38 11.76 4.42
CA LYS A 90 -6.45 12.19 5.49
C LYS A 90 -5.17 11.35 5.58
N ALA A 91 -5.13 10.18 4.94
CA ALA A 91 -3.92 9.35 4.90
C ALA A 91 -2.86 9.90 3.92
N ILE A 92 -3.25 10.77 2.99
CA ILE A 92 -2.32 11.36 2.02
C ILE A 92 -1.69 12.63 2.62
N PRO A 93 -0.36 12.73 2.70
CA PRO A 93 0.30 13.93 3.18
C PRO A 93 -0.04 15.16 2.34
N THR A 94 -0.28 16.30 3.00
CA THR A 94 -0.74 17.54 2.34
C THR A 94 0.27 18.16 1.38
N PHE A 95 1.55 17.80 1.50
CA PHE A 95 2.61 18.28 0.60
C PHE A 95 2.68 17.49 -0.72
N PHE A 96 1.88 16.44 -0.90
CA PHE A 96 1.82 15.74 -2.18
C PHE A 96 1.16 16.63 -3.23
N PRO A 97 1.82 16.91 -4.37
CA PRO A 97 1.22 17.69 -5.43
C PRO A 97 0.02 16.98 -6.08
N SER A 98 -0.93 17.78 -6.54
CA SER A 98 -1.98 17.32 -7.46
C SER A 98 -1.37 16.68 -8.70
N GLY A 99 -2.04 15.67 -9.27
CA GLY A 99 -1.60 15.02 -10.50
C GLY A 99 -1.96 13.54 -10.54
N LEU A 100 -1.36 12.84 -11.48
CA LEU A 100 -1.47 11.38 -11.59
C LEU A 100 -0.27 10.74 -10.88
N TRP A 101 -0.56 9.81 -9.98
CA TRP A 101 0.42 9.08 -9.22
C TRP A 101 0.42 7.63 -9.65
N LYS A 102 1.61 7.05 -9.75
CA LYS A 102 1.83 5.62 -9.93
C LYS A 102 2.71 5.15 -8.78
N VAL A 103 2.28 4.10 -8.10
CA VAL A 103 3.00 3.51 -6.97
C VAL A 103 3.22 2.05 -7.27
N TYR A 104 4.47 1.60 -7.17
CA TYR A 104 4.79 0.19 -7.11
C TYR A 104 4.91 -0.23 -5.66
N VAL A 105 4.22 -1.30 -5.28
CA VAL A 105 4.46 -2.03 -4.04
C VAL A 105 5.04 -3.38 -4.43
N MET A 106 6.31 -3.59 -4.13
CA MET A 106 7.06 -4.76 -4.54
C MET A 106 7.37 -5.62 -3.32
N GLN A 107 7.16 -6.92 -3.46
CA GLN A 107 7.53 -7.91 -2.47
C GLN A 107 8.72 -8.71 -2.99
N LYS A 108 9.77 -8.81 -2.19
CA LYS A 108 10.95 -9.61 -2.47
C LYS A 108 11.12 -10.70 -1.43
N MET A 109 11.69 -11.83 -1.84
CA MET A 109 12.15 -12.89 -0.96
C MET A 109 13.55 -13.28 -1.46
N ASP A 110 14.55 -13.24 -0.58
CA ASP A 110 15.96 -13.50 -0.92
C ASP A 110 16.43 -12.68 -2.15
N ASP A 111 16.13 -11.38 -2.16
CA ASP A 111 16.39 -10.42 -3.25
C ASP A 111 15.65 -10.67 -4.57
N VAL A 112 14.86 -11.74 -4.68
CA VAL A 112 14.03 -12.04 -5.85
C VAL A 112 12.65 -11.42 -5.70
N GLU A 113 12.21 -10.65 -6.67
CA GLU A 113 10.84 -10.11 -6.70
C GLU A 113 9.84 -11.26 -6.92
N VAL A 114 8.96 -11.47 -5.94
CA VAL A 114 7.93 -12.51 -5.96
C VAL A 114 6.54 -11.97 -6.25
N ALA A 115 6.30 -10.68 -6.00
CA ALA A 115 5.06 -10.00 -6.34
C ALA A 115 5.27 -8.50 -6.57
N ARG A 116 4.42 -7.92 -7.42
CA ARG A 116 4.35 -6.48 -7.67
C ARG A 116 2.90 -6.04 -7.83
N PHE A 117 2.52 -5.01 -7.09
CA PHE A 117 1.26 -4.30 -7.26
C PHE A 117 1.53 -2.93 -7.88
N GLU A 118 0.80 -2.60 -8.95
CA GLU A 118 0.80 -1.26 -9.55
C GLU A 118 -0.49 -0.55 -9.14
N ILE A 119 -0.36 0.59 -8.47
CA ILE A 119 -1.48 1.44 -8.07
C ILE A 119 -1.36 2.74 -8.85
N ILE A 120 -2.32 3.04 -9.71
CA ILE A 120 -2.43 4.32 -10.41
C ILE A 120 -3.62 5.08 -9.87
N THR A 121 -3.39 6.30 -9.39
CA THR A 121 -4.45 7.15 -8.81
C THR A 121 -4.28 8.60 -9.23
N LYS A 122 -5.41 9.25 -9.56
CA LYS A 122 -5.43 10.69 -9.80
C LYS A 122 -5.78 11.40 -8.48
N PHE A 123 -4.84 12.19 -8.00
CA PHE A 123 -4.99 12.95 -6.78
C PHE A 123 -5.21 14.43 -7.09
N LYS A 124 -6.15 15.06 -6.38
CA LYS A 124 -6.36 16.51 -6.40
C LYS A 124 -6.21 17.03 -4.99
N ASN A 125 -5.13 17.76 -4.76
CA ASN A 125 -4.91 18.54 -3.56
C ASN A 125 -5.72 19.84 -3.65
N ASN A 126 -6.55 20.12 -2.65
CA ASN A 126 -7.37 21.32 -2.57
C ASN A 126 -6.93 22.26 -1.42
N TYR A 127 -5.76 22.01 -0.83
CA TYR A 127 -5.12 22.91 0.12
C TYR A 127 -4.37 24.02 -0.60
#